data_AF-A0A3T1CEG1-F1
#
_entry.id   AF-A0A3T1CEG1-F1
#
_cell.length_a   1.000
_cell.length_b   1.000
_cell.length_c   1.000
_cell.angle_alpha   90.00
_cell.angle_beta   90.00
_cell.angle_gamma   90.00
#
_symmetry.space_group_name_H-M   'P 1'
#
loop_
_entity.id
_entity.type
_entity.pdbx_description
1 polymer ?
#
loop_
_entity_poly.entity_id
_entity_poly.type
_entity_poly.pdbx_seq_one_letter_code
_entity_poly.pdbx_strand_id
1 'polypeptide(L)'
;MSGSEHATASDPLARHWARKGPDELEMIEATLNLARQLLASGEVQPYREGENPFHLSPYSWEIAQTPAESQRGIFLGTVSDLATGQGHTVWFAAGLAKDENEFRRKLAAHIGHTLANGAEVSAGLGGFPLSRTFISPPLRQTLEKFDEGKGAPASFFFTSRWHENRS
;
A
#
# COMPACT_ATOMS: atom_id res chain seq x y z
N MET A 1 -35.64 -14.31 12.31
CA MET A 1 -36.03 -13.59 11.10
C MET A 1 -34.94 -12.58 10.79
N SER A 2 -34.05 -12.90 9.85
CA SER A 2 -32.96 -12.01 9.44
C SER A 2 -33.35 -11.42 8.09
N GLY A 3 -33.54 -10.10 8.03
CA GLY A 3 -33.88 -9.40 6.80
C GLY A 3 -32.76 -9.58 5.77
N SER A 4 -33.13 -10.01 4.57
CA SER A 4 -32.23 -9.97 3.43
C SER A 4 -32.09 -8.52 2.98
N GLU A 5 -31.06 -7.83 3.45
CA GLU A 5 -30.59 -6.63 2.76
C GLU A 5 -30.13 -7.08 1.36
N HIS A 6 -30.91 -6.72 0.34
CA HIS A 6 -30.51 -6.94 -1.04
C HIS A 6 -29.27 -6.09 -1.32
N ALA A 7 -28.19 -6.74 -1.79
CA ALA A 7 -26.99 -6.05 -2.22
C ALA A 7 -27.34 -5.01 -3.32
N THR A 8 -27.11 -3.74 -3.04
CA THR A 8 -27.29 -2.65 -3.99
C THR A 8 -26.11 -2.58 -4.96
N ALA A 9 -26.39 -2.39 -6.24
CA ALA A 9 -25.34 -2.21 -7.24
C ALA A 9 -24.49 -0.96 -6.93
N SER A 10 -23.16 -1.09 -6.99
CA SER A 10 -22.22 0.01 -6.80
C SER A 10 -22.04 0.79 -8.11
N ASP A 11 -22.50 2.05 -8.16
CA ASP A 11 -22.33 2.93 -9.33
C ASP A 11 -20.85 3.08 -9.76
N PRO A 12 -19.87 3.25 -8.85
CA PRO A 12 -18.46 3.28 -9.22
C PRO A 12 -17.99 2.00 -9.94
N LEU A 13 -18.40 0.82 -9.46
CA LEU A 13 -18.02 -0.45 -10.08
C LEU A 13 -18.73 -0.67 -11.41
N ALA A 14 -20.01 -0.33 -11.50
CA ALA A 14 -20.78 -0.43 -12.75
C ALA A 14 -20.14 0.44 -13.85
N ARG A 15 -19.71 1.67 -13.52
CA ARG A 15 -18.99 2.54 -14.46
C ARG A 15 -17.62 2.00 -14.84
N HIS A 16 -16.90 1.39 -13.90
CA HIS A 16 -15.60 0.76 -14.19
C HIS A 16 -15.76 -0.37 -15.23
N TRP A 17 -16.70 -1.29 -15.00
CA TRP A 17 -16.94 -2.41 -15.90
C TRP A 17 -17.53 -1.98 -17.25
N ALA A 18 -18.42 -0.99 -17.27
CA ALA A 18 -18.93 -0.41 -18.52
C ALA A 18 -17.80 0.17 -19.39
N ARG A 19 -16.73 0.70 -18.79
CA ARG A 19 -15.56 1.21 -19.53
C ARG A 19 -14.66 0.10 -20.08
N LYS A 20 -14.73 -1.12 -19.53
CA LYS A 20 -13.95 -2.28 -20.02
C LYS A 20 -14.54 -2.87 -21.30
N GLY A 21 -15.83 -2.63 -21.56
CA GLY A 21 -16.50 -3.03 -22.79
C GLY A 21 -17.37 -4.30 -22.64
N PRO A 22 -18.09 -4.68 -23.72
CA PRO A 22 -19.09 -5.75 -23.68
C PRO A 22 -18.49 -7.13 -23.37
N ASP A 23 -17.34 -7.48 -23.96
CA ASP A 23 -16.72 -8.81 -23.79
C ASP A 23 -16.39 -9.10 -22.31
N GLU A 24 -15.88 -8.09 -21.59
CA GLU A 24 -15.56 -8.21 -20.16
C GLU A 24 -16.84 -8.39 -19.32
N LEU A 25 -17.93 -7.71 -19.71
CA LEU A 25 -19.24 -7.86 -19.06
C LEU A 25 -19.81 -9.27 -19.26
N GLU A 26 -19.70 -9.82 -20.47
CA GLU A 26 -20.13 -11.20 -20.77
C GLU A 26 -19.33 -12.22 -19.94
N MET A 27 -18.01 -12.04 -19.82
CA MET A 27 -17.17 -12.90 -19.00
C MET A 27 -17.60 -12.86 -17.51
N ILE A 28 -17.87 -11.66 -16.98
CA ILE A 28 -18.34 -11.50 -15.59
C ILE A 28 -19.70 -12.15 -15.40
N GLU A 29 -20.63 -11.97 -16.33
CA GLU A 29 -21.96 -12.57 -16.25
C GLU A 29 -21.87 -14.11 -16.27
N ALA A 30 -21.08 -14.68 -17.17
CA ALA A 30 -20.82 -16.12 -17.24
C ALA A 30 -20.23 -16.65 -15.92
N THR A 31 -19.26 -15.93 -15.35
CA THR A 31 -18.62 -16.26 -14.07
C THR A 31 -19.63 -16.21 -12.91
N LEU A 32 -20.47 -15.18 -12.85
CA LEU A 32 -21.51 -15.05 -11.83
C LEU A 32 -22.57 -16.16 -11.94
N ASN A 33 -22.94 -16.55 -13.15
CA ASN A 33 -23.87 -17.65 -13.38
C ASN A 33 -23.29 -18.99 -12.92
N LEU A 34 -22.02 -19.26 -13.22
CA LEU A 34 -21.33 -20.45 -12.69
C LEU A 34 -21.24 -20.42 -11.16
N ALA A 35 -20.88 -19.29 -10.56
CA ALA A 35 -20.81 -19.15 -9.10
C ALA A 35 -22.17 -19.43 -8.42
N ARG A 36 -23.27 -18.95 -9.01
CA ARG A 36 -24.64 -19.25 -8.53
C ARG A 36 -24.97 -20.74 -8.62
N GLN A 37 -24.56 -21.41 -9.70
CA GLN A 37 -24.77 -22.85 -9.85
C GLN A 37 -24.00 -23.65 -8.79
N LEU A 38 -22.71 -23.33 -8.58
CA LEU A 38 -21.87 -23.96 -7.56
C LEU A 38 -22.41 -23.74 -6.14
N LEU A 39 -22.96 -22.56 -5.87
CA LEU A 39 -23.60 -22.25 -4.60
C LEU A 39 -24.90 -23.05 -4.41
N ALA A 40 -25.71 -23.17 -5.47
CA ALA A 40 -26.97 -23.92 -5.44
C ALA A 40 -26.76 -25.44 -5.35
N SER A 41 -25.71 -25.97 -5.97
CA SER A 41 -25.37 -27.40 -5.87
C SER A 41 -24.74 -27.78 -4.54
N GLY A 42 -24.24 -26.80 -3.78
CA GLY A 42 -23.54 -27.03 -2.51
C GLY A 42 -22.13 -27.62 -2.68
N GLU A 43 -21.62 -27.66 -3.92
CA GLU A 43 -20.25 -28.10 -4.23
C GLU A 43 -19.19 -27.19 -3.59
N VAL A 44 -19.55 -25.93 -3.34
CA VAL A 44 -18.68 -24.93 -2.72
C VAL A 44 -19.32 -24.42 -1.43
N GLN A 45 -18.59 -24.54 -0.33
CA GLN A 45 -18.96 -23.93 0.94
C GLN A 45 -18.31 -22.55 1.09
N PRO A 46 -18.91 -21.61 1.84
CA PRO A 46 -18.24 -20.38 2.22
C PRO A 46 -16.89 -20.69 2.87
N TYR A 47 -15.88 -19.88 2.58
CA TYR A 47 -14.59 -19.99 3.25
C TYR A 47 -14.76 -19.90 4.76
N ARG A 48 -14.08 -20.77 5.50
CA ARG A 48 -13.93 -20.58 6.94
C ARG A 48 -12.92 -19.47 7.21
N GLU A 49 -12.91 -18.98 8.44
CA GLU A 49 -11.96 -17.95 8.86
C GLU A 49 -10.51 -18.41 8.59
N GLY A 50 -9.76 -17.59 7.85
CA GLY A 50 -8.38 -17.90 7.45
C GLY A 50 -8.21 -18.85 6.25
N GLU A 51 -9.29 -19.42 5.68
CA GLU A 51 -9.20 -20.33 4.53
C GLU A 51 -9.34 -19.63 3.18
N ASN A 52 -9.81 -18.38 3.15
CA ASN A 52 -10.01 -17.65 1.91
C ASN A 52 -8.66 -17.27 1.28
N PRO A 53 -8.26 -17.89 0.14
CA PRO A 53 -6.97 -17.60 -0.50
C PRO A 53 -6.94 -16.20 -1.14
N PHE A 54 -8.09 -15.57 -1.30
CA PHE A 54 -8.23 -14.20 -1.78
C PHE A 54 -8.24 -13.17 -0.65
N HIS A 55 -8.27 -13.62 0.61
CA HIS A 55 -8.07 -12.76 1.77
C HIS A 55 -6.58 -12.72 2.11
N LEU A 56 -5.90 -11.66 1.67
CA LEU A 56 -4.52 -11.43 2.02
C LEU A 56 -4.43 -11.17 3.53
N SER A 57 -3.71 -12.04 4.24
CA SER A 57 -3.44 -11.83 5.65
C SER A 57 -2.66 -10.52 5.81
N PRO A 58 -3.00 -9.67 6.80
CA PRO A 58 -2.29 -8.42 6.99
C PRO A 58 -0.82 -8.69 7.29
N TYR A 59 0.07 -7.83 6.80
CA TYR A 59 1.48 -7.91 7.14
C TYR A 59 1.67 -7.65 8.64
N SER A 60 2.72 -8.23 9.22
CA SER A 60 3.00 -8.07 10.66
C SER A 60 3.09 -6.59 11.08
N TRP A 61 3.65 -5.73 10.24
CA TRP A 61 3.76 -4.30 10.46
C TRP A 61 2.41 -3.55 10.39
N GLU A 62 1.35 -4.14 9.84
CA GLU A 62 0.01 -3.51 9.79
C GLU A 62 -0.70 -3.62 11.14
N ILE A 63 -0.52 -4.75 11.82
CA ILE A 63 -1.17 -5.08 13.09
C ILE A 63 -0.29 -4.78 14.31
N ALA A 64 1.02 -4.55 14.11
CA ALA A 64 1.94 -4.23 15.20
C ALA A 64 1.54 -2.92 15.89
N GLN A 65 1.44 -2.93 17.22
CA GLN A 65 1.15 -1.72 17.99
C GLN A 65 2.32 -0.73 17.92
N THR A 66 2.01 0.54 17.69
CA THR A 66 3.03 1.61 17.78
C THR A 66 3.39 1.83 19.26
N PRO A 67 4.67 1.82 19.64
CA PRO A 67 5.09 2.14 21.00
C PRO A 67 4.59 3.53 21.44
N ALA A 68 3.94 3.61 22.61
CA ALA A 68 3.39 4.86 23.11
C ALA A 68 4.50 5.88 23.45
N GLU A 69 5.63 5.40 24.00
CA GLU A 69 6.70 6.23 24.56
C GLU A 69 7.89 6.50 23.63
N SER A 70 7.94 5.88 22.45
CA SER A 70 9.06 6.11 21.52
C SER A 70 9.05 7.53 20.97
N GLN A 71 10.22 8.18 21.02
CA GLN A 71 10.46 9.45 20.33
C GLN A 71 10.39 9.22 18.81
N ARG A 72 9.83 10.21 18.10
CA ARG A 72 9.81 10.18 16.63
C ARG A 72 11.19 10.53 16.09
N GLY A 73 11.65 9.71 15.16
CA GLY A 73 12.84 9.96 14.34
C GLY A 73 12.47 9.96 12.86
N ILE A 74 13.44 10.35 12.03
CA ILE A 74 13.32 10.23 10.58
C ILE A 74 13.56 8.78 10.17
N PHE A 75 12.72 8.30 9.29
CA PHE A 75 12.89 7.04 8.57
C PHE A 75 12.95 7.34 7.08
N LEU A 76 13.84 6.64 6.40
CA LEU A 76 13.97 6.64 4.95
C LEU A 76 13.51 5.31 4.41
N GLY A 77 12.85 5.32 3.24
CA GLY A 77 12.40 4.11 2.58
C GLY A 77 12.56 4.16 1.07
N THR A 78 12.93 3.04 0.47
CA THR A 78 13.00 2.87 -0.98
C THR A 78 12.33 1.59 -1.41
N VAL A 79 11.60 1.63 -2.52
CA VAL A 79 11.08 0.43 -3.18
C VAL A 79 11.12 0.60 -4.69
N SER A 80 11.57 -0.45 -5.36
CA SER A 80 11.55 -0.56 -6.81
C SER A 80 10.33 -1.37 -7.24
N ASP A 81 9.54 -0.81 -8.13
CA ASP A 81 8.41 -1.46 -8.79
C ASP A 81 8.76 -1.72 -10.26
N LEU A 82 8.85 -3.00 -10.60
CA LEU A 82 9.01 -3.48 -11.97
C LEU A 82 7.65 -3.93 -12.49
N ALA A 83 6.75 -2.97 -12.72
CA ALA A 83 5.48 -3.26 -13.37
C ALA A 83 5.73 -3.52 -14.86
N THR A 84 5.48 -4.76 -15.31
CA THR A 84 5.59 -5.17 -16.72
C THR A 84 4.82 -4.22 -17.63
N GLY A 85 5.53 -3.55 -18.55
CA GLY A 85 4.94 -2.64 -19.55
C GLY A 85 4.86 -1.16 -19.18
N GLN A 86 5.20 -0.75 -17.95
CA GLN A 86 5.20 0.66 -17.51
C GLN A 86 6.62 1.22 -17.22
N GLY A 87 7.66 0.40 -17.41
CA GLY A 87 9.03 0.76 -17.05
C GLY A 87 9.34 0.53 -15.56
N HIS A 88 10.59 0.76 -15.17
CA HIS A 88 11.03 0.60 -13.77
C HIS A 88 10.71 1.87 -13.00
N THR A 89 9.94 1.77 -11.91
CA THR A 89 9.63 2.92 -11.05
C THR A 89 10.30 2.75 -9.70
N VAL A 90 11.08 3.76 -9.30
CA VAL A 90 11.70 3.80 -7.98
C VAL A 90 10.98 4.81 -7.11
N TRP A 91 10.50 4.37 -5.96
CA TRP A 91 9.91 5.20 -4.93
C TRP A 91 10.95 5.47 -3.86
N PHE A 92 11.00 6.72 -3.41
CA PHE A 92 11.76 7.15 -2.25
C PHE A 92 10.85 7.92 -1.30
N ALA A 93 10.92 7.59 -0.01
CA ALA A 93 10.16 8.23 1.03
C ALA A 93 11.05 8.63 2.21
N ALA A 94 10.70 9.74 2.85
CA ALA A 94 11.26 10.18 4.13
C ALA A 94 10.11 10.59 5.05
N GLY A 95 10.11 10.15 6.31
CA GLY A 95 8.98 10.42 7.20
C GLY A 95 9.36 10.40 8.67
N LEU A 96 8.67 11.21 9.47
CA LEU A 96 8.75 11.11 10.93
C LEU A 96 7.89 9.94 11.40
N ALA A 97 8.49 9.01 12.12
CA ALA A 97 7.81 7.85 12.70
C ALA A 97 8.47 7.45 14.03
N LYS A 98 7.72 6.75 14.88
CA LYS A 98 8.23 6.22 16.15
C LYS A 98 8.99 4.90 15.97
N ASP A 99 8.64 4.15 14.93
CA ASP A 99 9.26 2.90 14.55
C ASP A 99 9.09 2.65 13.05
N GLU A 100 9.73 1.59 12.57
CA GLU A 100 9.61 1.15 11.18
C GLU A 100 8.17 0.77 10.79
N ASN A 101 7.41 0.19 11.71
CA ASN A 101 6.03 -0.24 11.44
C ASN A 101 5.11 0.97 11.17
N GLU A 102 5.20 2.02 11.98
CA GLU A 102 4.49 3.28 11.74
C GLU A 102 4.93 3.92 10.43
N PHE A 103 6.22 3.88 10.10
CA PHE A 103 6.72 4.37 8.82
C PHE A 103 6.12 3.57 7.64
N ARG A 104 6.12 2.25 7.69
CA ARG A 104 5.52 1.37 6.65
C ARG A 104 4.02 1.61 6.49
N ARG A 105 3.28 1.83 7.59
CA ARG A 105 1.85 2.21 7.53
C ARG A 105 1.64 3.53 6.81
N LYS A 106 2.47 4.54 7.09
CA LYS A 106 2.42 5.82 6.37
C LYS A 106 2.77 5.65 4.90
N LEU A 107 3.78 4.83 4.58
CA LEU A 107 4.17 4.52 3.21
C LEU A 107 3.05 3.81 2.45
N ALA A 108 2.40 2.82 3.05
CA ALA A 108 1.30 2.05 2.46
C ALA A 108 0.12 2.94 2.05
N ALA A 109 -0.17 4.00 2.81
CA ALA A 109 -1.20 4.97 2.44
C ALA A 109 -0.89 5.74 1.13
N HIS A 110 0.37 5.76 0.69
CA HIS A 110 0.81 6.48 -0.52
C HIS A 110 1.08 5.56 -1.70
N ILE A 111 1.66 4.37 -1.45
CA ILE A 111 2.10 3.46 -2.53
C ILE A 111 1.46 2.07 -2.47
N GLY A 112 0.55 1.83 -1.52
CA GLY A 112 -0.11 0.55 -1.31
C GLY A 112 0.69 -0.42 -0.44
N HIS A 113 -0.04 -1.37 0.15
CA HIS A 113 0.45 -2.32 1.16
C HIS A 113 1.57 -3.23 0.62
N THR A 114 1.43 -3.72 -0.62
CA THR A 114 2.42 -4.60 -1.24
C THR A 114 3.78 -3.93 -1.43
N LEU A 115 3.80 -2.71 -1.97
CA LEU A 115 5.04 -1.97 -2.17
C LEU A 115 5.63 -1.50 -0.83
N ALA A 116 4.80 -1.08 0.13
CA ALA A 116 5.27 -0.72 1.46
C ALA A 116 5.86 -1.91 2.22
N ASN A 117 5.38 -3.13 2.00
CA ASN A 117 5.97 -4.35 2.55
C ASN A 117 7.33 -4.67 1.89
N GLY A 118 7.44 -4.49 0.57
CA GLY A 118 8.69 -4.70 -0.18
C GLY A 118 9.73 -3.60 -0.01
N ALA A 119 9.43 -2.51 0.71
CA ALA A 119 10.35 -1.40 0.87
C ALA A 119 11.53 -1.76 1.79
N GLU A 120 12.72 -1.35 1.37
CA GLU A 120 13.87 -1.23 2.27
C GLU A 120 13.65 0.01 3.13
N VAL A 121 13.85 -0.11 4.44
CA VAL A 121 13.64 0.99 5.40
C VAL A 121 14.87 1.12 6.28
N SER A 122 15.27 2.37 6.55
CA SER A 122 16.33 2.68 7.50
C SER A 122 15.88 3.79 8.44
N ALA A 123 16.26 3.66 9.71
CA ALA A 123 16.19 4.76 10.66
C ALA A 123 17.32 5.77 10.39
N GLY A 124 17.02 7.06 10.60
CA GLY A 124 17.94 8.17 10.46
C GLY A 124 18.30 8.52 9.01
N LEU A 125 19.16 9.54 8.87
CA LEU A 125 19.57 10.14 7.59
C LEU A 125 20.92 9.63 7.09
N GLY A 126 21.35 8.45 7.56
CA GLY A 126 22.62 7.82 7.20
C GLY A 126 22.77 7.53 5.71
N GLY A 127 23.81 6.77 5.35
CA GLY A 127 24.09 6.37 3.98
C GLY A 127 23.04 5.40 3.43
N PHE A 128 21.86 5.94 3.08
CA PHE A 128 20.75 5.17 2.54
C PHE A 128 20.74 5.25 1.00
N PRO A 129 20.45 4.15 0.28
CA PRO A 129 20.37 4.15 -1.17
C PRO A 129 19.51 5.29 -1.70
N LEU A 130 19.99 5.96 -2.75
CA LEU A 130 19.28 7.04 -3.46
C LEU A 130 18.95 8.30 -2.62
N SER A 131 19.28 8.32 -1.33
CA SER A 131 19.04 9.50 -0.47
C SER A 131 19.75 10.74 -1.00
N ARG A 132 20.92 10.61 -1.64
CA ARG A 132 21.63 11.74 -2.29
C ARG A 132 20.95 12.22 -3.57
N THR A 133 20.15 11.37 -4.21
CA THR A 133 19.41 11.70 -5.43
C THR A 133 18.11 12.44 -5.08
N PHE A 134 17.40 11.99 -4.05
CA PHE A 134 16.07 12.51 -3.70
C PHE A 134 16.07 13.56 -2.59
N ILE A 135 17.10 13.62 -1.74
CA ILE A 135 17.21 14.60 -0.67
C ILE A 135 18.25 15.65 -1.05
N SER A 136 17.77 16.84 -1.41
CA SER A 136 18.64 18.00 -1.62
C SER A 136 19.36 18.40 -0.32
N PRO A 137 20.54 19.05 -0.37
CA PRO A 137 21.24 19.47 0.85
C PRO A 137 20.39 20.33 1.81
N PRO A 138 19.55 21.28 1.35
CA PRO A 138 18.65 22.01 2.24
C PRO A 138 17.58 21.14 2.90
N LEU A 139 17.03 20.16 2.17
CA LEU A 139 16.07 19.22 2.75
C LEU A 139 16.75 18.34 3.80
N ARG A 140 17.95 17.86 3.51
CA ARG A 140 18.75 17.06 4.46
C ARG A 140 18.94 17.78 5.79
N GLN A 141 19.36 19.04 5.77
CA GLN A 141 19.50 19.84 7.00
C GLN A 141 18.19 20.01 7.76
N THR A 142 17.07 20.14 7.06
CA THR A 142 15.74 20.20 7.68
C THR A 142 15.39 18.88 8.36
N LEU A 143 15.62 17.75 7.68
CA LEU A 143 15.36 16.43 8.23
C LEU A 143 16.28 16.12 9.43
N GLU A 144 17.55 16.54 9.39
CA GLU A 144 18.50 16.37 10.50
C GLU A 144 17.98 17.08 11.75
N LYS A 145 17.49 18.32 11.61
CA LYS A 145 16.86 19.05 12.71
C LYS A 145 15.63 18.30 13.26
N PHE A 146 14.80 17.74 12.37
CA PHE A 146 13.63 16.99 12.79
C PHE A 146 14.01 15.72 13.57
N ASP A 147 15.05 15.01 13.13
CA ASP A 147 15.57 13.81 13.79
C ASP A 147 16.14 14.13 15.19
N GLU A 148 16.77 15.30 15.34
CA GLU A 148 17.22 15.84 16.63
C GLU A 148 16.08 16.38 17.52
N GLY A 149 14.82 16.32 17.06
CA GLY A 149 13.66 16.87 17.76
C GLY A 149 13.56 18.41 17.72
N LYS A 150 14.39 19.08 16.92
CA LYS A 150 14.44 20.54 16.81
C LYS A 150 13.49 21.02 15.70
N GLY A 151 12.40 21.67 16.10
CA GLY A 151 11.43 22.22 15.14
C GLY A 151 10.71 21.15 14.31
N ALA A 152 10.68 19.90 14.80
CA ALA A 152 9.96 18.80 14.17
C ALA A 152 8.45 19.09 14.17
N PRO A 153 7.77 19.02 13.01
CA PRO A 153 6.33 19.17 12.96
C PRO A 153 5.63 17.97 13.64
N ALA A 154 4.34 18.14 13.94
CA ALA A 154 3.51 17.06 14.48
C ALA A 154 3.38 15.85 13.52
N SER A 155 3.63 16.05 12.22
CA SER A 155 3.76 14.99 11.23
C SER A 155 4.60 15.50 10.06
N PHE A 156 5.42 14.63 9.49
CA PHE A 156 6.15 14.88 8.25
C PHE A 156 6.18 13.61 7.42
N PHE A 157 5.85 13.73 6.14
CA PHE A 157 6.01 12.67 5.16
C PHE A 157 6.32 13.28 3.79
N PHE A 158 7.39 12.80 3.18
CA PHE A 158 7.84 13.18 1.86
C PHE A 158 7.91 11.92 1.01
N THR A 159 7.36 11.98 -0.20
CA THR A 159 7.43 10.91 -1.19
C THR A 159 7.86 11.48 -2.52
N SER A 160 8.74 10.76 -3.19
CA SER A 160 9.19 11.06 -4.54
C SER A 160 9.23 9.78 -5.36
N ARG A 161 9.05 9.92 -6.67
CA ARG A 161 9.10 8.81 -7.62
C ARG A 161 9.99 9.17 -8.79
N TRP A 162 10.73 8.20 -9.27
CA TRP A 162 11.53 8.29 -10.48
C TRP A 162 11.13 7.15 -11.40
N HIS A 163 10.74 7.48 -12.63
CA HIS A 163 10.53 6.51 -13.70
C HIS A 163 11.83 6.38 -14.50
N GLU A 164 12.38 5.16 -14.52
CA GLU A 164 13.49 4.78 -15.36
C GLU A 164 12.94 4.10 -16.63
N ASN A 165 13.09 4.78 -17.77
CA ASN A 165 12.89 4.16 -19.07
C ASN A 165 14.11 3.31 -19.37
N ARG A 166 14.04 2.01 -19.05
CA ARG A 166 14.97 1.04 -19.61
C ARG A 166 14.49 0.70 -21.02
N SER A 167 15.04 1.41 -22.01
CA SER A 167 14.98 1.05 -23.43
C SER A 167 15.85 -0.16 -23.72
#